data_AF-A0A950BFN6-F1
#
_entry.id   AF-A0A950BFN6-F1
#
_cell.length_a   1.000
_cell.length_b   1.000
_cell.length_c   1.000
_cell.angle_alpha   90.00
_cell.angle_beta   90.00
_cell.angle_gamma   90.00
#
_symmetry.space_group_name_H-M   'P 1'
#
loop_
_entity.id
_entity.type
_entity.pdbx_description
1 polymer ?
#
loop_
_entity_poly.entity_id
_entity_poly.type
_entity_poly.pdbx_seq_one_letter_code
_entity_poly.pdbx_strand_id
1 'polypeptide(L)'
;MDIKPFTDKPIQFIDYEGKPVGDIAALGLTNEQLIVMYRWMCFVRAVDDRGYILVRQGRAGFYAQVSGQEASQVGSALVLTKDDWIYGDHRSQGSQMVKGLKASQWFAHVLGRMLDPTQGRMMPHGSGSRELHIVPPSSTVGNKITEAVGTAMAQRYKKTKALTITYFGDGATSEGDFHVGLNFAAVYGSPVIFFCQNNQYAISVRLDEQTHTKTIAEKAKAYGMDGYLVDGNDILAVYAVTKQCADQARAGKGPTLIEAYTYRYGPHSS
;
A
#
# COMPACT_ATOMS: atom_id res chain seq x y z
N MET A 1 10.69 18.96 1.42
CA MET A 1 11.41 18.37 2.57
C MET A 1 12.31 17.26 2.04
N ASP A 2 13.52 17.10 2.57
CA ASP A 2 14.45 16.01 2.20
C ASP A 2 14.44 14.95 3.31
N ILE A 3 13.48 14.03 3.21
CA ILE A 3 13.31 12.93 4.17
C ILE A 3 14.41 11.89 3.92
N LYS A 4 15.13 11.50 4.96
CA LYS A 4 16.27 10.57 4.81
C LYS A 4 15.80 9.11 4.79
N PRO A 5 16.39 8.26 3.94
CA PRO A 5 16.18 6.82 4.01
C PRO A 5 16.97 6.21 5.19
N PHE A 6 16.63 4.97 5.54
CA PHE A 6 17.33 4.13 6.54
C PHE A 6 17.44 4.74 7.94
N THR A 7 16.39 5.42 8.40
CA THR A 7 16.31 5.94 9.77
C THR A 7 16.23 4.81 10.81
N ASP A 8 16.84 5.01 11.97
CA ASP A 8 16.80 4.04 13.08
C ASP A 8 15.40 3.92 13.72
N LYS A 9 14.59 4.97 13.59
CA LYS A 9 13.22 5.04 14.07
C LYS A 9 12.27 5.33 12.91
N PRO A 10 10.99 4.93 13.02
CA PRO A 10 9.99 5.31 12.04
C PRO A 10 9.88 6.82 11.89
N ILE A 11 9.84 7.29 10.65
CA ILE A 11 9.56 8.68 10.31
C ILE A 11 8.14 9.00 10.79
N GLN A 12 8.01 10.09 11.55
CA GLN A 12 6.78 10.51 12.22
C GLN A 12 6.68 12.03 12.25
N PHE A 13 5.46 12.55 12.11
CA PHE A 13 5.07 13.96 12.18
C PHE A 13 4.06 14.23 13.29
N ILE A 14 3.24 13.25 13.66
CA ILE A 14 2.32 13.28 14.81
C ILE A 14 2.49 12.04 15.69
N ASP A 15 2.43 12.22 17.01
CA ASP A 15 2.44 11.10 17.95
C ASP A 15 1.04 10.48 18.16
N TYR A 16 0.96 9.48 19.04
CA TYR A 16 -0.29 8.78 19.36
C TYR A 16 -1.33 9.66 20.09
N GLU A 17 -0.94 10.82 20.63
CA GLU A 17 -1.84 11.81 21.22
C GLU A 17 -2.27 12.87 20.18
N GLY A 18 -1.78 12.76 18.94
CA GLY A 18 -2.01 13.72 17.86
C GLY A 18 -1.19 15.01 18.01
N LYS A 19 -0.16 15.01 18.86
CA LYS A 19 0.73 16.17 19.00
C LYS A 19 1.79 16.15 17.89
N PRO A 20 2.16 17.31 17.33
CA PRO A 20 3.25 17.40 16.38
C PRO A 20 4.58 16.96 17.00
N VAL A 21 5.25 16.01 16.36
CA VAL A 21 6.62 15.58 16.68
C VAL A 21 7.61 15.85 15.52
N GLY A 22 7.09 16.33 14.39
CA GLY A 22 7.87 16.80 13.25
C GLY A 22 7.36 18.15 12.73
N ASP A 23 8.03 18.69 11.71
CA ASP A 23 7.63 19.96 11.08
C ASP A 23 6.45 19.76 10.11
N ILE A 24 5.24 19.76 10.68
CA ILE A 24 3.99 19.64 9.91
C ILE A 24 3.80 20.83 8.97
N ALA A 25 4.25 22.03 9.36
CA ALA A 25 4.08 23.23 8.54
C ALA A 25 4.86 23.12 7.22
N ALA A 26 6.04 22.51 7.26
CA ALA A 26 6.84 22.24 6.06
C ALA A 26 6.22 21.23 5.08
N LEU A 27 5.14 20.52 5.45
CA LEU A 27 4.35 19.71 4.52
C LEU A 27 3.48 20.55 3.59
N GLY A 28 3.19 21.81 3.95
CA GLY A 28 2.39 22.73 3.13
C GLY A 28 0.95 22.25 2.90
N LEU A 29 0.41 21.41 3.79
CA LEU A 29 -0.95 20.89 3.69
C LEU A 29 -1.97 21.91 4.23
N THR A 30 -3.05 22.13 3.48
CA THR A 30 -4.15 22.97 3.94
C THR A 30 -5.10 22.20 4.87
N ASN A 31 -5.90 22.92 5.65
CA ASN A 31 -6.93 22.30 6.51
C ASN A 31 -7.91 21.44 5.71
N GLU A 32 -8.26 21.85 4.49
CA GLU A 32 -9.14 21.08 3.61
C GLU A 32 -8.51 19.74 3.21
N GLN A 33 -7.20 19.73 2.92
CA GLN A 33 -6.48 18.49 2.60
C GLN A 33 -6.41 17.56 3.81
N LEU A 34 -6.18 18.10 5.00
CA LEU A 34 -6.20 17.33 6.25
C LEU A 34 -7.59 16.72 6.54
N ILE A 35 -8.66 17.48 6.31
CA ILE A 35 -10.04 16.98 6.43
C ILE A 35 -10.32 15.86 5.42
N VAL A 36 -9.83 15.99 4.18
CA VAL A 36 -9.97 14.94 3.16
C VAL A 36 -9.23 13.66 3.57
N MET A 37 -8.01 13.77 4.07
CA MET A 37 -7.24 12.64 4.62
C MET A 37 -8.02 11.91 5.72
N TYR A 38 -8.53 12.66 6.70
CA TYR A 38 -9.32 12.09 7.80
C TYR A 38 -10.62 11.42 7.30
N ARG A 39 -11.36 12.08 6.41
CA ARG A 39 -12.60 11.53 5.83
C ARG A 39 -12.36 10.21 5.10
N TRP A 40 -11.26 10.10 4.37
CA TRP A 40 -10.90 8.85 3.70
C TRP A 40 -10.59 7.73 4.70
N MET A 41 -9.85 8.00 5.77
CA MET A 41 -9.62 6.99 6.81
C MET A 41 -10.92 6.50 7.44
N CYS A 42 -11.83 7.42 7.79
CA CYS A 42 -13.15 7.07 8.32
C CYS A 42 -13.99 6.27 7.31
N PHE A 43 -13.95 6.66 6.03
CA PHE A 43 -14.68 5.98 4.98
C PHE A 43 -14.17 4.54 4.77
N VAL A 44 -12.85 4.36 4.69
CA VAL A 44 -12.23 3.03 4.55
C VAL A 44 -12.60 2.15 5.74
N ARG A 45 -12.50 2.66 6.98
CA ARG A 45 -12.94 1.94 8.18
C ARG A 45 -14.41 1.53 8.11
N ALA A 46 -15.30 2.45 7.73
CA ALA A 46 -16.74 2.17 7.67
C ALA A 46 -17.08 1.10 6.62
N VAL A 47 -16.40 1.11 5.47
CA VAL A 47 -16.53 0.05 4.46
C VAL A 47 -16.00 -1.28 4.99
N ASP A 48 -14.88 -1.25 5.71
CA ASP A 48 -14.25 -2.42 6.32
C ASP A 48 -15.14 -3.11 7.35
N ASP A 49 -15.66 -2.35 8.31
CA ASP A 49 -16.58 -2.83 9.34
C ASP A 49 -17.84 -3.43 8.71
N ARG A 50 -18.37 -2.77 7.67
CA ARG A 50 -19.55 -3.27 6.96
C ARG A 50 -19.28 -4.57 6.22
N GLY A 51 -18.12 -4.72 5.58
CA GLY A 51 -17.72 -5.96 4.93
C GLY A 51 -17.60 -7.12 5.92
N TYR A 52 -17.01 -6.88 7.09
CA TYR A 52 -16.91 -7.89 8.14
C TYR A 52 -18.28 -8.30 8.70
N ILE A 53 -19.21 -7.36 8.90
CA ILE A 53 -20.59 -7.65 9.28
C ILE A 53 -21.28 -8.56 8.26
N LEU A 54 -21.04 -8.37 6.95
CA LEU A 54 -21.65 -9.21 5.91
C LEU A 54 -21.19 -10.67 6.00
N VAL A 55 -19.93 -10.93 6.34
CA VAL A 55 -19.47 -12.31 6.58
C VAL A 55 -20.10 -12.91 7.83
N ARG A 56 -20.19 -12.14 8.92
CA ARG A 56 -20.87 -12.59 10.16
C ARG A 56 -22.34 -12.91 9.96
N GLN A 57 -22.98 -12.33 8.93
CA GLN A 57 -24.36 -12.61 8.53
C GLN A 57 -24.49 -13.76 7.51
N GLY A 58 -23.38 -14.40 7.09
CA GLY A 58 -23.38 -15.42 6.05
C GLY A 58 -23.69 -14.88 4.64
N ARG A 59 -23.58 -13.56 4.43
CA ARG A 59 -23.89 -12.89 3.15
C ARG A 59 -22.69 -12.78 2.21
N ALA A 60 -21.48 -12.85 2.75
CA ALA A 60 -20.23 -12.88 2.01
C ALA A 60 -19.41 -14.10 2.47
N GLY A 61 -18.67 -14.73 1.55
CA GLY A 61 -17.93 -15.97 1.84
C GLY A 61 -16.58 -15.78 2.52
N PHE A 62 -16.01 -14.58 2.50
CA PHE A 62 -14.68 -14.26 3.04
C PHE A 62 -14.53 -12.75 3.23
N TYR A 63 -13.77 -12.32 4.24
CA TYR A 63 -13.34 -10.93 4.37
C TYR A 63 -12.03 -10.79 5.16
N ALA A 64 -11.16 -9.89 4.72
CA ALA A 64 -9.88 -9.56 5.35
C ALA A 64 -9.83 -8.07 5.71
N GLN A 65 -10.02 -7.78 7.01
CA GLN A 65 -10.13 -6.42 7.52
C GLN A 65 -8.84 -5.59 7.33
N VAL A 66 -8.96 -4.32 6.96
CA VAL A 66 -7.85 -3.35 6.98
C VAL A 66 -7.73 -2.59 8.28
N SER A 67 -8.64 -2.80 9.24
CA SER A 67 -8.61 -2.12 10.54
C SER A 67 -7.21 -2.04 11.16
N GLY A 68 -6.69 -0.81 11.26
CA GLY A 68 -5.34 -0.49 11.72
C GLY A 68 -4.38 -0.01 10.63
N GLN A 69 -4.73 -0.17 9.35
CA GLN A 69 -3.86 0.12 8.20
C GLN A 69 -4.42 1.26 7.31
N GLU A 70 -5.41 2.02 7.78
CA GLU A 70 -6.06 3.07 7.00
C GLU A 70 -5.09 4.19 6.61
N ALA A 71 -4.28 4.66 7.56
CA ALA A 71 -3.32 5.74 7.33
C ALA A 71 -2.28 5.33 6.27
N SER A 72 -1.77 4.10 6.36
CA SER A 72 -0.86 3.51 5.39
C SER A 72 -1.43 3.52 3.97
N GLN A 73 -2.68 3.10 3.78
CA GLN A 73 -3.29 3.00 2.46
C GLN A 73 -3.79 4.33 1.91
N VAL A 74 -4.37 5.17 2.77
CA VAL A 74 -4.92 6.47 2.37
C VAL A 74 -3.78 7.44 2.08
N GLY A 75 -2.81 7.54 2.97
CA GLY A 75 -1.67 8.46 2.82
C GLY A 75 -0.87 8.16 1.55
N SER A 76 -0.62 6.88 1.25
CA SER A 76 0.12 6.48 0.05
C SER A 76 -0.67 6.71 -1.24
N ALA A 77 -1.97 6.43 -1.24
CA ALA A 77 -2.80 6.52 -2.43
C ALA A 77 -3.15 7.95 -2.83
N LEU A 78 -3.21 8.90 -1.88
CA LEU A 78 -3.47 10.32 -2.16
C LEU A 78 -2.38 11.01 -2.99
N VAL A 79 -1.20 10.38 -3.12
CA VAL A 79 -0.08 10.85 -3.93
C VAL A 79 -0.21 10.45 -5.40
N LEU A 80 -1.06 9.45 -5.69
CA LEU A 80 -1.16 8.85 -7.02
C LEU A 80 -2.02 9.72 -7.96
N THR A 81 -1.57 9.85 -9.18
CA THR A 81 -2.32 10.44 -10.31
C THR A 81 -3.17 9.38 -10.99
N LYS A 82 -4.12 9.76 -11.85
CA LYS A 82 -4.93 8.81 -12.63
C LYS A 82 -4.11 7.81 -13.46
N ASP A 83 -2.92 8.21 -13.92
CA ASP A 83 -2.11 7.42 -14.85
C ASP A 83 -1.22 6.40 -14.12
N ASP A 84 -1.05 6.54 -12.80
CA ASP A 84 -0.27 5.62 -11.97
C ASP A 84 -0.98 4.28 -11.79
N TRP A 85 -0.22 3.20 -11.59
CA TRP A 85 -0.76 1.84 -11.48
C TRP A 85 -0.69 1.32 -10.04
N ILE A 86 -1.73 0.61 -9.61
CA ILE A 86 -1.77 -0.08 -8.32
C ILE A 86 -1.74 -1.58 -8.54
N TYR A 87 -0.77 -2.24 -7.91
CA TYR A 87 -0.71 -3.68 -7.72
C TYR A 87 -0.92 -3.97 -6.25
N GLY A 88 -2.16 -4.27 -5.88
CA GLY A 88 -2.55 -4.52 -4.49
C GLY A 88 -2.26 -5.94 -4.00
N ASP A 89 -2.41 -6.14 -2.70
CA ASP A 89 -2.65 -7.45 -2.09
C ASP A 89 -4.13 -7.57 -1.68
N HIS A 90 -4.50 -8.67 -1.02
CA HIS A 90 -5.86 -8.91 -0.55
C HIS A 90 -6.30 -7.93 0.57
N ARG A 91 -5.41 -7.06 1.08
CA ARG A 91 -5.68 -6.12 2.16
C ARG A 91 -5.34 -4.69 1.74
N SER A 92 -5.46 -4.35 0.46
CA SER A 92 -5.15 -3.01 -0.04
C SER A 92 -6.41 -2.24 -0.51
N GLN A 93 -7.60 -2.59 -0.01
CA GLN A 93 -8.85 -2.02 -0.52
C GLN A 93 -8.98 -0.51 -0.30
N GLY A 94 -8.38 0.04 0.75
CA GLY A 94 -8.39 1.47 1.02
C GLY A 94 -7.65 2.26 -0.06
N SER A 95 -6.50 1.76 -0.53
CA SER A 95 -5.74 2.43 -1.59
C SER A 95 -6.49 2.38 -2.93
N GLN A 96 -7.18 1.28 -3.21
CA GLN A 96 -8.05 1.12 -4.39
C GLN A 96 -9.25 2.10 -4.35
N MET A 97 -9.86 2.29 -3.18
CA MET A 97 -10.98 3.24 -3.02
C MET A 97 -10.54 4.69 -3.19
N VAL A 98 -9.41 5.08 -2.59
CA VAL A 98 -8.83 6.42 -2.78
C VAL A 98 -8.48 6.68 -4.24
N LYS A 99 -8.02 5.65 -4.96
CA LYS A 99 -7.78 5.71 -6.41
C LYS A 99 -9.05 5.87 -7.25
N GLY A 100 -10.22 5.56 -6.68
CA GLY A 100 -11.53 5.80 -7.29
C GLY A 100 -12.44 4.58 -7.37
N LEU A 101 -12.03 3.40 -6.88
CA LEU A 101 -12.90 2.23 -6.85
C LEU A 101 -14.08 2.51 -5.92
N LYS A 102 -15.30 2.50 -6.46
CA LYS A 102 -16.49 2.87 -5.69
C LYS A 102 -16.81 1.76 -4.67
N ALA A 103 -17.25 2.15 -3.48
CA ALA A 103 -17.73 1.19 -2.48
C ALA A 103 -18.86 0.28 -3.02
N SER A 104 -19.70 0.78 -3.93
CA SER A 104 -20.71 -0.04 -4.62
C SER A 104 -20.10 -1.15 -5.48
N GLN A 105 -19.00 -0.86 -6.19
CA GLN A 105 -18.26 -1.86 -6.97
C GLN A 105 -17.52 -2.84 -6.04
N TRP A 106 -16.92 -2.34 -4.96
CA TRP A 106 -16.28 -3.17 -3.92
C TRP A 106 -17.27 -4.15 -3.28
N PHE A 107 -18.43 -3.67 -2.82
CA PHE A 107 -19.44 -4.57 -2.25
C PHE A 107 -20.07 -5.49 -3.28
N ALA A 108 -20.21 -5.06 -4.53
CA ALA A 108 -20.64 -5.94 -5.59
C ALA A 108 -19.64 -7.08 -5.80
N HIS A 109 -18.35 -6.79 -5.74
CA HIS A 109 -17.30 -7.81 -5.77
C HIS A 109 -17.38 -8.77 -4.58
N VAL A 110 -17.41 -8.25 -3.35
CA VAL A 110 -17.52 -9.05 -2.11
C VAL A 110 -18.75 -9.96 -2.12
N LEU A 111 -19.84 -9.56 -2.78
CA LEU A 111 -21.10 -10.29 -2.85
C LEU A 111 -21.32 -11.07 -4.17
N GLY A 112 -20.35 -11.07 -5.09
CA GLY A 112 -20.46 -11.72 -6.40
C GLY A 112 -21.61 -11.19 -7.28
N ARG A 113 -21.77 -9.86 -7.38
CA ARG A 113 -22.86 -9.18 -8.08
C ARG A 113 -22.41 -8.48 -9.36
N MET A 114 -23.38 -8.18 -10.23
CA MET A 114 -23.18 -7.62 -11.58
C MET A 114 -22.33 -6.34 -11.67
N LEU A 115 -22.28 -5.52 -10.61
CA LEU A 115 -21.48 -4.28 -10.60
C LEU A 115 -19.99 -4.54 -10.29
N ASP A 116 -19.59 -5.78 -10.04
CA ASP A 116 -18.19 -6.16 -9.87
C ASP A 116 -17.42 -6.03 -11.20
N PRO A 117 -16.38 -5.18 -11.28
CA PRO A 117 -15.54 -5.07 -12.47
C PRO A 117 -14.84 -6.38 -12.86
N THR A 118 -14.67 -7.30 -11.91
CA THR A 118 -14.05 -8.64 -12.11
C THR A 118 -15.08 -9.75 -12.33
N GLN A 119 -16.37 -9.39 -12.45
CA GLN A 119 -17.47 -10.28 -12.82
C GLN A 119 -17.73 -11.44 -11.84
N GLY A 120 -17.42 -11.27 -10.55
CA GLY A 120 -17.64 -12.27 -9.51
C GLY A 120 -16.78 -13.54 -9.67
N ARG A 121 -15.69 -13.46 -10.45
CA ARG A 121 -14.82 -14.61 -10.74
C ARG A 121 -13.79 -14.89 -9.66
N MET A 122 -13.50 -13.91 -8.82
CA MET A 122 -12.53 -14.03 -7.75
C MET A 122 -13.24 -14.07 -6.40
N MET A 123 -12.60 -14.70 -5.42
CA MET A 123 -13.01 -14.59 -4.02
C MET A 123 -13.01 -13.12 -3.57
N PRO A 124 -13.78 -12.76 -2.53
CA PRO A 124 -13.74 -11.41 -1.96
C PRO A 124 -12.30 -10.93 -1.71
N HIS A 125 -12.06 -9.64 -1.94
CA HIS A 125 -10.74 -9.00 -1.98
C HIS A 125 -9.94 -9.16 -3.28
N GLY A 126 -10.48 -9.84 -4.29
CA GLY A 126 -9.93 -9.95 -5.65
C GLY A 126 -10.35 -8.85 -6.63
N SER A 127 -10.86 -7.70 -6.18
CA SER A 127 -11.36 -6.66 -7.10
C SER A 127 -10.23 -5.93 -7.84
N GLY A 128 -10.56 -5.34 -8.98
CA GLY A 128 -9.66 -4.48 -9.75
C GLY A 128 -10.43 -3.57 -10.70
N SER A 129 -9.73 -2.73 -11.45
CA SER A 129 -10.35 -1.83 -12.42
C SER A 129 -9.36 -1.42 -13.49
N ARG A 130 -9.66 -1.76 -14.74
CA ARG A 130 -8.84 -1.37 -15.89
C ARG A 130 -8.83 0.15 -16.08
N GLU A 131 -9.98 0.81 -15.91
CA GLU A 131 -10.13 2.26 -16.05
C GLU A 131 -9.28 3.03 -15.03
N LEU A 132 -9.15 2.48 -13.82
CA LEU A 132 -8.41 3.11 -12.73
C LEU A 132 -6.96 2.60 -12.61
N HIS A 133 -6.51 1.76 -13.53
CA HIS A 133 -5.19 1.09 -13.46
C HIS A 133 -4.96 0.33 -12.15
N ILE A 134 -6.00 -0.33 -11.65
CA ILE A 134 -5.94 -1.22 -10.48
C ILE A 134 -5.92 -2.65 -10.98
N VAL A 135 -4.79 -3.32 -10.80
CA VAL A 135 -4.65 -4.73 -11.17
C VAL A 135 -5.27 -5.59 -10.07
N PRO A 136 -6.17 -6.55 -10.42
CA PRO A 136 -6.72 -7.48 -9.44
C PRO A 136 -5.60 -8.23 -8.69
N PRO A 137 -5.66 -8.34 -7.35
CA PRO A 137 -4.66 -9.06 -6.59
C PRO A 137 -4.74 -10.57 -6.86
N SER A 138 -3.70 -11.31 -6.46
CA SER A 138 -3.66 -12.77 -6.51
C SER A 138 -3.80 -13.36 -5.11
N SER A 139 -4.29 -14.59 -5.00
CA SER A 139 -4.19 -15.37 -3.76
C SER A 139 -2.75 -15.81 -3.46
N THR A 140 -1.90 -15.90 -4.48
CA THR A 140 -0.47 -16.20 -4.33
C THR A 140 0.26 -15.01 -3.71
N VAL A 141 0.99 -15.23 -2.62
CA VAL A 141 1.76 -14.19 -1.94
C VAL A 141 2.94 -13.75 -2.82
N GLY A 142 3.22 -12.45 -2.87
CA GLY A 142 4.42 -11.89 -3.53
C GLY A 142 4.38 -11.81 -5.06
N ASN A 143 3.58 -12.60 -5.77
CA ASN A 143 3.64 -12.69 -7.23
C ASN A 143 3.35 -11.37 -7.96
N LYS A 144 2.51 -10.49 -7.40
CA LYS A 144 2.19 -9.19 -7.99
C LYS A 144 3.37 -8.22 -8.00
N ILE A 145 4.41 -8.46 -7.20
CA ILE A 145 5.60 -7.60 -7.14
C ILE A 145 6.33 -7.62 -8.47
N THR A 146 6.59 -8.81 -9.04
CA THR A 146 7.31 -8.93 -10.33
C THR A 146 6.47 -8.39 -11.49
N GLU A 147 5.15 -8.62 -11.48
CA GLU A 147 4.24 -8.04 -12.48
C GLU A 147 4.24 -6.49 -12.42
N ALA A 148 4.23 -5.92 -11.22
CA ALA A 148 4.30 -4.47 -11.01
C ALA A 148 5.58 -3.87 -11.60
N VAL A 149 6.71 -4.57 -11.40
CA VAL A 149 8.01 -4.17 -11.97
C VAL A 149 7.98 -4.20 -13.49
N GLY A 150 7.38 -5.21 -14.11
CA GLY A 150 7.20 -5.26 -15.57
C GLY A 150 6.43 -4.04 -16.11
N THR A 151 5.35 -3.64 -15.44
CA THR A 151 4.60 -2.43 -15.80
C THR A 151 5.44 -1.16 -15.61
N ALA A 152 6.18 -1.04 -14.51
CA ALA A 152 7.06 0.10 -14.28
C ALA A 152 8.19 0.19 -15.32
N MET A 153 8.80 -0.94 -15.70
CA MET A 153 9.77 -1.01 -16.80
C MET A 153 9.15 -0.48 -18.10
N ALA A 154 7.93 -0.90 -18.42
CA ALA A 154 7.21 -0.40 -19.59
C ALA A 154 6.94 1.11 -19.51
N GLN A 155 6.59 1.66 -18.35
CA GLN A 155 6.45 3.11 -18.12
C GLN A 155 7.76 3.84 -18.42
N ARG A 156 8.90 3.33 -17.95
CA ARG A 156 10.23 3.89 -18.22
C ARG A 156 10.59 3.83 -19.70
N TYR A 157 10.43 2.69 -20.37
CA TYR A 157 10.74 2.55 -21.79
C TYR A 157 9.89 3.46 -22.67
N LYS A 158 8.60 3.60 -22.33
CA LYS A 158 7.67 4.50 -23.01
C LYS A 158 7.82 5.97 -22.62
N LYS A 159 8.70 6.28 -21.65
CA LYS A 159 8.93 7.63 -21.10
C LYS A 159 7.64 8.31 -20.62
N THR A 160 6.73 7.54 -20.01
CA THR A 160 5.53 8.13 -19.39
C THR A 160 5.91 8.83 -18.09
N LYS A 161 5.04 9.70 -17.58
CA LYS A 161 5.18 10.31 -16.24
C LYS A 161 4.50 9.48 -15.13
N ALA A 162 3.97 8.32 -15.48
CA ALA A 162 3.31 7.43 -14.54
C ALA A 162 4.33 6.61 -13.76
N LEU A 163 3.99 6.27 -12.53
CA LEU A 163 4.69 5.28 -11.72
C LEU A 163 3.78 4.09 -11.43
N THR A 164 4.38 3.05 -10.87
CA THR A 164 3.64 1.90 -10.33
C THR A 164 3.90 1.80 -8.84
N ILE A 165 2.86 1.55 -8.04
CA ILE A 165 3.00 1.20 -6.63
C ILE A 165 2.49 -0.22 -6.42
N THR A 166 3.25 -1.02 -5.68
CA THR A 166 2.84 -2.38 -5.30
C THR A 166 2.75 -2.51 -3.78
N TYR A 167 1.62 -3.01 -3.30
CA TYR A 167 1.33 -3.23 -1.88
C TYR A 167 1.52 -4.70 -1.53
N PHE A 168 2.12 -4.97 -0.38
CA PHE A 168 2.29 -6.32 0.15
C PHE A 168 2.53 -6.28 1.66
N GLY A 169 2.26 -7.38 2.37
CA GLY A 169 2.56 -7.51 3.80
C GLY A 169 4.02 -7.88 4.10
N ASP A 170 4.41 -7.81 5.37
CA ASP A 170 5.72 -8.23 5.88
C ASP A 170 6.06 -9.69 5.48
N GLY A 171 5.07 -10.58 5.53
CA GLY A 171 5.24 -11.97 5.12
C GLY A 171 5.74 -12.14 3.68
N ALA A 172 5.23 -11.33 2.74
CA ALA A 172 5.57 -11.41 1.32
C ALA A 172 7.05 -11.06 1.04
N THR A 173 7.73 -10.39 1.97
CA THR A 173 9.15 -10.05 1.85
C THR A 173 10.08 -11.26 1.93
N SER A 174 9.53 -12.42 2.32
CA SER A 174 10.24 -13.70 2.39
C SER A 174 10.05 -14.57 1.14
N GLU A 175 9.21 -14.14 0.20
CA GLU A 175 9.02 -14.83 -1.08
C GLU A 175 10.15 -14.51 -2.06
N GLY A 176 10.46 -15.47 -2.93
CA GLY A 176 11.48 -15.28 -3.98
C GLY A 176 11.13 -14.15 -4.94
N ASP A 177 9.85 -13.95 -5.24
CA ASP A 177 9.37 -12.90 -6.13
C ASP A 177 9.62 -11.49 -5.59
N PHE A 178 9.66 -11.31 -4.25
CA PHE A 178 10.09 -10.05 -3.65
C PHE A 178 11.55 -9.77 -4.04
N HIS A 179 12.43 -10.75 -3.87
CA HIS A 179 13.84 -10.58 -4.22
C HIS A 179 14.05 -10.31 -5.71
N VAL A 180 13.40 -11.07 -6.58
CA VAL A 180 13.49 -10.91 -8.03
C VAL A 180 12.98 -9.54 -8.45
N GLY A 181 11.82 -9.13 -7.95
CA GLY A 181 11.18 -7.86 -8.29
C GLY A 181 12.05 -6.65 -7.91
N LEU A 182 12.53 -6.61 -6.66
CA LEU A 182 13.38 -5.50 -6.19
C LEU A 182 14.69 -5.42 -6.99
N ASN A 183 15.34 -6.55 -7.24
CA ASN A 183 16.57 -6.58 -8.03
C ASN A 183 16.36 -6.06 -9.46
N PHE A 184 15.33 -6.56 -10.17
CA PHE A 184 15.03 -6.11 -11.53
C PHE A 184 14.68 -4.62 -11.57
N ALA A 185 13.84 -4.15 -10.64
CA ALA A 185 13.49 -2.75 -10.57
C ALA A 185 14.71 -1.84 -10.42
N ALA A 186 15.68 -2.23 -9.57
CA ALA A 186 16.91 -1.48 -9.37
C ALA A 186 17.78 -1.46 -10.64
N VAL A 187 18.05 -2.64 -11.21
CA VAL A 187 18.87 -2.79 -12.44
C VAL A 187 18.32 -1.96 -13.59
N TYR A 188 17.00 -1.95 -13.77
CA TYR A 188 16.36 -1.19 -14.84
C TYR A 188 15.99 0.25 -14.45
N GLY A 189 16.22 0.67 -13.20
CA GLY A 189 15.84 1.98 -12.68
C GLY A 189 14.33 2.26 -12.79
N SER A 190 13.49 1.24 -12.62
CA SER A 190 12.05 1.34 -12.90
C SER A 190 11.35 2.31 -11.92
N PRO A 191 10.36 3.11 -12.37
CA PRO A 191 9.57 4.01 -11.53
C PRO A 191 8.55 3.23 -10.69
N VAL A 192 9.02 2.42 -9.75
CA VAL A 192 8.18 1.60 -8.86
C VAL A 192 8.41 1.94 -7.39
N ILE A 193 7.31 2.06 -6.65
CA ILE A 193 7.31 2.13 -5.19
C ILE A 193 6.88 0.76 -4.66
N PHE A 194 7.76 0.12 -3.90
CA PHE A 194 7.43 -1.08 -3.14
C PHE A 194 6.90 -0.64 -1.78
N PHE A 195 5.64 -0.90 -1.47
CA PHE A 195 4.97 -0.44 -0.26
C PHE A 195 4.61 -1.62 0.64
N CYS A 196 5.45 -1.87 1.63
CA CYS A 196 5.24 -2.92 2.62
C CYS A 196 4.34 -2.44 3.76
N GLN A 197 3.20 -3.09 3.95
CA GLN A 197 2.33 -2.92 5.12
C GLN A 197 2.78 -3.91 6.20
N ASN A 198 3.79 -3.53 6.99
CA ASN A 198 4.34 -4.37 8.05
C ASN A 198 3.41 -4.32 9.27
N ASN A 199 2.49 -5.27 9.34
CA ASN A 199 1.52 -5.37 10.43
C ASN A 199 1.94 -6.36 11.53
N GLN A 200 3.22 -6.75 11.52
CA GLN A 200 3.90 -7.60 12.49
C GLN A 200 3.59 -9.10 12.40
N TYR A 201 2.68 -9.52 11.50
CA TYR A 201 2.23 -10.91 11.42
C TYR A 201 1.88 -11.39 9.99
N ALA A 202 2.50 -12.49 9.58
CA ALA A 202 2.06 -13.30 8.45
C ALA A 202 1.11 -14.41 8.93
N ILE A 203 -0.19 -14.11 8.95
CA ILE A 203 -1.24 -14.95 9.56
C ILE A 203 -1.01 -15.11 11.08
N SER A 204 -0.19 -16.08 11.46
CA SER A 204 0.22 -16.42 12.82
C SER A 204 1.74 -16.34 13.05
N VAL A 205 2.54 -16.28 11.97
CA VAL A 205 3.99 -16.17 12.06
C VAL A 205 4.34 -14.74 12.44
N ARG A 206 5.09 -14.58 13.53
CA ARG A 206 5.53 -13.26 14.02
C ARG A 206 6.68 -12.74 13.17
N LEU A 207 6.84 -11.42 13.12
CA LEU A 207 7.92 -10.80 12.33
C LEU A 207 9.33 -11.32 12.69
N ASP A 208 9.60 -11.60 13.96
CA ASP A 208 10.88 -12.15 14.44
C ASP A 208 11.13 -13.61 14.04
N GLU A 209 10.07 -14.34 13.70
CA GLU A 209 10.15 -15.67 13.08
C GLU A 209 10.17 -15.59 11.55
N GLN A 210 9.70 -14.48 10.98
CA GLN A 210 9.61 -14.28 9.53
C GLN A 210 10.95 -13.89 8.92
N THR A 211 11.69 -12.98 9.55
CA THR A 211 12.96 -12.51 9.00
C THR A 211 13.91 -11.95 10.05
N HIS A 212 15.22 -12.04 9.80
CA HIS A 212 16.25 -11.60 10.74
C HIS A 212 16.74 -10.17 10.50
N THR A 213 16.33 -9.51 9.40
CA THR A 213 16.63 -8.10 9.18
C THR A 213 15.91 -7.24 10.21
N LYS A 214 16.58 -6.22 10.77
CA LYS A 214 15.99 -5.37 11.83
C LYS A 214 14.70 -4.66 11.38
N THR A 215 14.66 -4.27 10.12
CA THR A 215 13.53 -3.60 9.48
C THR A 215 13.38 -4.15 8.06
N ILE A 216 12.18 -4.10 7.50
CA ILE A 216 11.97 -4.43 6.08
C ILE A 216 12.64 -3.37 5.19
N ALA A 217 12.64 -2.09 5.58
CA ALA A 217 13.29 -1.02 4.86
C ALA A 217 14.80 -1.29 4.64
N GLU A 218 15.49 -1.94 5.59
CA GLU A 218 16.89 -2.32 5.44
C GLU A 218 17.15 -3.27 4.27
N LYS A 219 16.17 -4.11 3.88
CA LYS A 219 16.31 -5.03 2.73
C LYS A 219 16.59 -4.29 1.42
N ALA A 220 16.18 -3.01 1.32
CA ALA A 220 16.46 -2.16 0.15
C ALA A 220 17.96 -2.02 -0.13
N LYS A 221 18.82 -2.06 0.92
CA LYS A 221 20.28 -1.95 0.78
C LYS A 221 20.85 -3.05 -0.12
N ALA A 222 20.27 -4.27 -0.07
CA ALA A 222 20.72 -5.40 -0.88
C ALA A 222 20.58 -5.16 -2.40
N TYR A 223 19.76 -4.18 -2.80
CA TYR A 223 19.46 -3.86 -4.20
C TYR A 223 19.96 -2.47 -4.61
N GLY A 224 20.68 -1.77 -3.72
CA GLY A 224 21.16 -0.41 -4.00
C GLY A 224 20.04 0.61 -4.22
N MET A 225 18.89 0.44 -3.56
CA MET A 225 17.77 1.38 -3.60
C MET A 225 17.49 1.98 -2.21
N ASP A 226 16.84 3.13 -2.16
CA ASP A 226 16.47 3.78 -0.90
C ASP A 226 15.33 3.02 -0.19
N GLY A 227 15.51 2.80 1.12
CA GLY A 227 14.52 2.21 2.01
C GLY A 227 14.05 3.20 3.07
N TYR A 228 12.74 3.38 3.23
CA TYR A 228 12.14 4.31 4.19
C TYR A 228 11.31 3.54 5.22
N LEU A 229 11.60 3.76 6.50
CA LEU A 229 10.79 3.25 7.61
C LEU A 229 9.86 4.38 8.08
N VAL A 230 8.55 4.18 7.97
CA VAL A 230 7.55 5.18 8.33
C VAL A 230 6.60 4.64 9.38
N ASP A 231 6.14 5.49 10.31
CA ASP A 231 5.02 5.14 11.17
C ASP A 231 3.77 5.02 10.28
N GLY A 232 3.33 3.78 10.06
CA GLY A 232 2.20 3.46 9.19
C GLY A 232 0.84 3.90 9.73
N ASN A 233 0.79 4.37 10.98
CA ASN A 233 -0.40 4.92 11.62
C ASN A 233 -0.41 6.46 11.60
N ASP A 234 0.69 7.09 11.19
CA ASP A 234 0.79 8.52 10.93
C ASP A 234 0.56 8.81 9.45
N ILE A 235 -0.66 9.26 9.12
CA ILE A 235 -1.05 9.57 7.74
C ILE A 235 -0.19 10.69 7.11
N LEU A 236 0.32 11.63 7.90
CA LEU A 236 1.15 12.73 7.40
C LEU A 236 2.53 12.20 7.02
N ALA A 237 3.11 11.34 7.85
CA ALA A 237 4.37 10.68 7.56
C ALA A 237 4.26 9.79 6.30
N VAL A 238 3.22 8.94 6.24
CA VAL A 238 2.97 8.08 5.07
C VAL A 238 2.82 8.90 3.81
N TYR A 239 2.01 9.96 3.84
CA TYR A 239 1.81 10.86 2.70
C TYR A 239 3.12 11.52 2.26
N ALA A 240 3.87 12.11 3.20
CA ALA A 240 5.09 12.86 2.90
C ALA A 240 6.18 11.95 2.31
N VAL A 241 6.41 10.78 2.90
CA VAL A 241 7.40 9.79 2.42
C VAL A 241 6.99 9.26 1.05
N THR A 242 5.73 8.86 0.88
CA THR A 242 5.25 8.37 -0.42
C THR A 242 5.33 9.44 -1.48
N LYS A 243 5.01 10.70 -1.15
CA LYS A 243 5.14 11.84 -2.05
C LYS A 243 6.57 12.05 -2.51
N GLN A 244 7.53 12.04 -1.59
CA GLN A 244 8.94 12.14 -1.95
C GLN A 244 9.36 10.99 -2.88
N CYS A 245 9.02 9.75 -2.54
CA CYS A 245 9.35 8.57 -3.35
C CYS A 245 8.72 8.63 -4.74
N ALA A 246 7.48 9.11 -4.84
CA ALA A 246 6.78 9.31 -6.10
C ALA A 246 7.44 10.38 -6.97
N ASP A 247 7.83 11.50 -6.37
CA ASP A 247 8.53 12.58 -7.07
C ASP A 247 9.92 12.11 -7.55
N GLN A 248 10.63 11.31 -6.75
CA GLN A 248 11.90 10.67 -7.13
C GLN A 248 11.74 9.66 -8.28
N ALA A 249 10.74 8.79 -8.21
CA ALA A 249 10.44 7.81 -9.25
C ALA A 249 10.14 8.51 -10.60
N ARG A 250 9.30 9.56 -10.57
CA ARG A 250 8.99 10.36 -11.77
C ARG A 250 10.17 11.17 -12.30
N ALA A 251 11.13 11.53 -11.44
CA ALA A 251 12.39 12.15 -11.82
C ALA A 251 13.44 11.14 -12.34
N GLY A 252 13.10 9.86 -12.42
CA GLY A 252 13.98 8.82 -12.95
C GLY A 252 15.08 8.35 -11.99
N LYS A 253 14.94 8.65 -10.68
CA LYS A 253 15.90 8.26 -9.64
C LYS A 253 15.83 6.78 -9.24
N GLY A 254 14.96 6.00 -9.88
CA GLY A 254 14.83 4.56 -9.66
C GLY A 254 13.76 4.19 -8.64
N PRO A 255 13.72 2.92 -8.21
CA PRO A 255 12.72 2.41 -7.29
C PRO A 255 13.02 2.78 -5.84
N THR A 256 12.02 2.63 -4.99
CA THR A 256 12.13 2.81 -3.53
C THR A 256 11.34 1.73 -2.79
N LEU A 257 11.78 1.40 -1.58
CA LEU A 257 11.04 0.55 -0.64
C LEU A 257 10.55 1.41 0.53
N ILE A 258 9.26 1.38 0.79
CA ILE A 258 8.65 1.99 1.96
C ILE A 258 8.13 0.86 2.86
N GLU A 259 8.58 0.84 4.10
CA GLU A 259 8.01 0.02 5.18
C GLU A 259 7.11 0.91 6.04
N ALA A 260 5.80 0.69 5.92
CA ALA A 260 4.83 1.25 6.84
C ALA A 260 4.69 0.33 8.05
N TYR A 261 5.32 0.71 9.16
CA TYR A 261 5.22 0.00 10.44
C TYR A 261 3.84 0.26 11.05
N THR A 262 2.99 -0.76 11.09
CA THR A 262 1.59 -0.65 11.50
C THR A 262 1.17 -1.88 12.29
N TYR A 263 -0.12 -2.03 12.57
CA TYR A 263 -0.66 -3.16 13.32
C TYR A 263 -2.00 -3.63 12.75
N ARG A 264 -2.23 -4.94 12.76
CA ARG A 264 -3.51 -5.54 12.34
C ARG A 264 -4.42 -5.70 13.56
N TYR A 265 -5.44 -4.85 13.69
CA TYR A 265 -6.36 -4.91 14.85
C TYR A 265 -7.28 -6.13 14.81
N GLY A 266 -7.74 -6.51 13.62
CA GLY A 266 -8.56 -7.70 13.42
C GLY A 266 -7.77 -9.01 13.31
N PRO A 267 -8.46 -10.15 13.17
CA PRO A 267 -7.83 -11.40 12.77
C PRO A 267 -7.20 -11.29 11.37
N HIS A 268 -6.49 -12.34 10.94
CA HIS A 268 -5.99 -12.39 9.56
C HIS A 268 -7.14 -12.29 8.54
N SER A 269 -8.17 -13.10 8.75
CA SER A 269 -9.40 -13.10 7.96
C SER A 269 -10.58 -13.55 8.82
N SER A 270 -11.79 -13.43 8.28
CA SER A 270 -13.05 -13.92 8.85
C SER A 270 -13.06 -15.41 9.16
#